data_AF-A0A202FG94-F1
#
_entry.id   AF-A0A202FG94-F1
#
_cell.length_a   1.000
_cell.length_b   1.000
_cell.length_c   1.000
_cell.angle_alpha   90.00
_cell.angle_beta   90.00
_cell.angle_gamma   90.00
#
_symmetry.space_group_name_H-M   'P 1'
#
loop_
_entity.id
_entity.type
_entity.pdbx_description
1 polymer ?
#
loop_
_entity_poly.entity_id
_entity_poly.type
_entity_poly.pdbx_seq_one_letter_code
_entity_poly.pdbx_strand_id
1 'polypeptide(L)'
;MQIRNENKKNDVDSRIDYGIIFSVMMLAMIGLMSIYVATIQDSQNPLKNVVSQIVWYAIGAVIVAVVMQFDAEQLWQVATLAYFAGLALLFLVLIFYSRSYAASTGAKSWFAIGSFTFQPSEVMKPAFILMLGKVITNHNSEYSHTIKSDFMLIGKLFLWTLPVMVLLKLQNDFGTILVFVAILGGMILVSGIDWRILLVGFLIVAVVGGTALLFATTDWGRTILGHFGFRSYQFARIDSWRDPSADTSENGYQIWQNMKAIGSGQLFGKGFNVSNVYVPVRESDMIFSVVGENFGFVGSCILILLYFLLIYQMVQVTFDTKNEFYAYVSTGVIMMILFHVFENIGMSVGLLPLTGIPLPFISQGGSALLGNMIGIGLIMSMRFHHKSYMFENGTFKQR
;
A
#
# COMPACT_ATOMS: atom_id res chain seq x y z
N MET A 1 13.33 39.61 20.45
CA MET A 1 13.48 38.13 20.40
C MET A 1 12.15 37.41 20.20
N GLN A 2 11.07 37.77 20.91
CA GLN A 2 9.75 37.13 20.77
C GLN A 2 9.17 37.20 19.34
N ILE A 3 9.19 38.38 18.69
CA ILE A 3 8.69 38.56 17.31
C ILE A 3 9.44 37.68 16.28
N ARG A 4 10.74 37.44 16.48
CA ARG A 4 11.54 36.58 15.59
C ARG A 4 11.20 35.10 15.76
N ASN A 5 10.85 34.67 16.98
CA ASN A 5 10.41 33.31 17.25
C ASN A 5 8.98 33.06 16.76
N GLU A 6 8.08 34.04 16.88
CA GLU A 6 6.73 33.96 16.32
C GLU A 6 6.74 33.89 14.79
N ASN A 7 7.55 34.72 14.12
CA ASN A 7 7.69 34.65 12.66
C ASN A 7 8.30 33.32 12.19
N LYS A 8 9.27 32.77 12.93
CA LYS A 8 9.86 31.47 12.59
C LYS A 8 8.89 30.31 12.84
N LYS A 9 8.05 30.40 13.87
CA LYS A 9 7.01 29.41 14.18
C LYS A 9 5.88 29.43 13.14
N ASN A 10 5.40 30.62 12.77
CA ASN A 10 4.40 30.81 11.72
C ASN A 10 4.90 30.31 10.34
N ASP A 11 6.20 30.46 10.06
CA ASP A 11 6.79 29.98 8.81
C ASP A 11 6.91 28.45 8.77
N VAL A 12 7.22 27.80 9.91
CA VAL A 12 7.19 26.33 10.05
C VAL A 12 5.77 25.78 9.97
N ASP A 13 4.79 26.40 10.65
CA ASP A 13 3.39 25.98 10.62
C ASP A 13 2.79 26.10 9.20
N SER A 14 3.23 27.07 8.40
CA SER A 14 2.77 27.23 7.02
C SER A 14 3.29 26.18 6.03
N ARG A 15 4.26 25.35 6.45
CA ARG A 15 4.95 24.34 5.62
C ARG A 15 4.38 22.93 5.79
N ILE A 16 3.57 22.70 6.83
CA ILE A 16 3.00 21.40 7.16
C ILE A 16 1.60 21.26 6.53
N ASP A 17 1.33 20.13 5.88
CA ASP A 17 -0.01 19.78 5.41
C ASP A 17 -0.88 19.25 6.55
N TYR A 18 -1.59 20.16 7.22
CA TYR A 18 -2.55 19.76 8.24
C TYR A 18 -3.72 18.93 7.68
N GLY A 19 -4.01 19.02 6.38
CA GLY A 19 -5.05 18.23 5.73
C GLY A 19 -4.70 16.74 5.69
N ILE A 20 -3.49 16.40 5.25
CA ILE A 20 -3.02 15.01 5.20
C ILE A 20 -2.95 14.41 6.62
N ILE A 21 -2.40 15.16 7.57
CA ILE A 21 -2.33 14.73 8.97
C ILE A 21 -3.73 14.47 9.53
N PHE A 22 -4.68 15.37 9.29
CA PHE A 22 -6.06 15.22 9.73
C PHE A 22 -6.69 13.95 9.15
N SER A 23 -6.54 13.71 7.84
CA SER A 23 -7.06 12.52 7.17
C SER A 23 -6.48 11.23 7.77
N VAL A 24 -5.16 11.18 8.00
CA VAL A 24 -4.49 10.02 8.63
C VAL A 24 -4.96 9.83 10.07
N MET A 25 -5.15 10.90 10.85
CA MET A 25 -5.65 10.81 12.22
C MET A 25 -7.09 10.29 12.28
N MET A 26 -7.96 10.72 11.37
CA MET A 26 -9.34 10.22 11.28
C MET A 26 -9.37 8.73 10.92
N LEU A 27 -8.55 8.30 9.96
CA LEU A 27 -8.40 6.88 9.62
C LEU A 27 -7.86 6.09 10.83
N ALA A 28 -6.85 6.62 11.53
CA ALA A 28 -6.30 5.98 12.72
C ALA A 28 -7.35 5.80 13.83
N MET A 29 -8.20 6.81 14.07
CA MET A 29 -9.30 6.70 15.04
C MET A 29 -10.31 5.61 14.65
N ILE A 30 -10.72 5.58 13.38
CA ILE A 30 -11.60 4.53 12.85
C ILE A 30 -10.93 3.15 12.98
N GLY A 31 -9.63 3.06 12.70
CA GLY A 31 -8.81 1.87 12.87
C GLY A 31 -8.81 1.35 14.30
N LEU A 32 -8.50 2.20 15.28
CA LEU A 32 -8.47 1.82 16.69
C LEU A 32 -9.85 1.35 17.18
N MET A 33 -10.91 2.05 16.79
CA MET A 33 -12.29 1.63 17.09
C MET A 33 -12.63 0.28 16.47
N SER A 34 -12.24 0.05 15.22
CA SER A 34 -12.53 -1.19 14.50
C SER A 34 -11.71 -2.38 15.05
N ILE A 35 -10.43 -2.17 15.38
CA ILE A 35 -9.57 -3.18 16.01
C ILE A 35 -10.11 -3.57 17.38
N TYR A 36 -10.58 -2.59 18.17
CA TYR A 36 -11.21 -2.88 19.46
C TYR A 36 -12.40 -3.84 19.31
N VAL A 37 -13.29 -3.56 18.36
CA VAL A 37 -14.46 -4.43 18.13
C VAL A 37 -14.06 -5.79 17.57
N ALA A 38 -13.14 -5.84 16.60
CA ALA A 38 -12.67 -7.09 16.02
C ALA A 38 -12.08 -8.04 17.07
N THR A 39 -11.34 -7.49 18.03
CA THR A 39 -10.58 -8.29 19.01
C THR A 39 -11.38 -8.73 20.22
N ILE A 40 -12.60 -8.21 20.43
CA ILE A 40 -13.49 -8.58 21.55
C ILE A 40 -13.96 -10.04 21.48
N GLN A 41 -14.09 -10.60 20.28
CA GLN A 41 -14.53 -11.99 20.11
C GLN A 41 -13.37 -12.98 20.04
N ASP A 42 -12.24 -12.57 19.46
CA ASP A 42 -11.11 -13.47 19.16
C ASP A 42 -10.02 -13.48 20.24
N SER A 43 -9.88 -12.41 21.03
CA SER A 43 -8.74 -12.27 21.94
C SER A 43 -9.15 -12.20 23.41
N GLN A 44 -8.37 -12.88 24.26
CA GLN A 44 -8.49 -12.80 25.72
C GLN A 44 -8.20 -11.38 26.27
N ASN A 45 -7.59 -10.48 25.47
CA ASN A 45 -7.23 -9.12 25.88
C ASN A 45 -7.30 -8.12 24.71
N PRO A 46 -8.51 -7.65 24.33
CA PRO A 46 -8.71 -6.69 23.24
C PRO A 46 -7.91 -5.40 23.41
N LEU A 47 -7.79 -4.94 24.66
CA LEU A 47 -7.03 -3.74 25.02
C LEU A 47 -5.55 -3.85 24.66
N LYS A 48 -4.95 -5.05 24.71
CA LYS A 48 -3.54 -5.25 24.37
C LYS A 48 -3.28 -4.93 22.90
N ASN A 49 -4.16 -5.35 22.00
CA ASN A 49 -4.02 -5.11 20.56
C ASN A 49 -4.17 -3.63 20.23
N VAL A 50 -5.17 -2.97 20.84
CA VAL A 50 -5.40 -1.52 20.68
C VAL A 50 -4.20 -0.73 21.20
N VAL A 51 -3.69 -1.05 22.40
CA VAL A 51 -2.50 -0.39 22.97
C VAL A 51 -1.28 -0.61 22.09
N SER A 52 -1.07 -1.83 21.59
CA SER A 52 0.03 -2.10 20.65
C SER A 52 -0.10 -1.24 19.39
N GLN A 53 -1.30 -1.10 18.83
CA GLN A 53 -1.53 -0.28 17.64
C GLN A 53 -1.29 1.21 17.91
N ILE A 54 -1.70 1.73 19.09
CA ILE A 54 -1.40 3.11 19.51
C ILE A 54 0.12 3.33 19.57
N VAL A 55 0.87 2.38 20.12
CA VAL A 55 2.34 2.45 20.14
C VAL A 55 2.90 2.49 18.71
N TRP A 56 2.38 1.69 17.79
CA TRP A 56 2.79 1.73 16.39
C TRP A 56 2.43 3.06 15.70
N TYR A 57 1.29 3.67 16.00
CA TYR A 57 0.97 5.03 15.53
C TYR A 57 1.95 6.07 16.09
N ALA A 58 2.32 5.97 17.36
CA ALA A 58 3.29 6.87 17.98
C ALA A 58 4.69 6.73 17.33
N ILE A 59 5.15 5.50 17.11
CA ILE A 59 6.40 5.22 16.39
C ILE A 59 6.31 5.73 14.94
N GLY A 60 5.18 5.50 14.27
CA GLY A 60 4.91 6.01 12.92
C GLY A 60 4.96 7.53 12.84
N ALA A 61 4.40 8.24 13.82
CA ALA A 61 4.46 9.70 13.89
C ALA A 61 5.90 10.21 14.05
N VAL A 62 6.73 9.54 14.86
CA VAL A 62 8.17 9.84 14.96
C VAL A 62 8.87 9.61 13.62
N ILE A 63 8.56 8.51 12.93
CA ILE A 63 9.12 8.22 11.59
C ILE A 63 8.71 9.29 10.58
N VAL A 64 7.45 9.72 10.56
CA VAL A 64 6.98 10.83 9.71
C VAL A 64 7.77 12.10 10.00
N ALA A 65 7.97 12.44 11.29
CA ALA A 65 8.73 13.62 11.71
C ALA A 65 10.23 13.55 11.36
N VAL A 66 10.81 12.35 11.27
CA VAL A 66 12.19 12.13 10.84
C VAL A 66 12.29 12.20 9.32
N VAL A 67 11.46 11.46 8.59
CA VAL A 67 11.48 11.39 7.12
C VAL A 67 11.18 12.76 6.49
N MET A 68 10.28 13.55 7.09
CA MET A 68 9.97 14.89 6.58
C MET A 68 11.15 15.88 6.59
N GLN A 69 12.22 15.59 7.34
CA GLN A 69 13.41 16.44 7.42
C GLN A 69 14.38 16.19 6.26
N PHE A 70 14.23 15.09 5.51
CA PHE A 70 15.13 14.76 4.41
C PHE A 70 14.70 15.46 3.13
N ASP A 71 15.57 16.30 2.57
CA ASP A 71 15.29 16.97 1.29
C ASP A 71 15.44 16.03 0.08
N ALA A 72 15.20 16.57 -1.13
CA ALA A 72 15.18 15.79 -2.35
C ALA A 72 16.55 15.20 -2.68
N GLU A 73 17.61 15.96 -2.40
CA GLU A 73 18.99 15.55 -2.68
C GLU A 73 19.44 14.43 -1.74
N GLN A 74 19.09 14.53 -0.46
CA GLN A 74 19.35 13.49 0.52
C GLN A 74 18.56 12.22 0.20
N LEU A 75 17.27 12.34 -0.12
CA LEU A 75 16.45 11.19 -0.52
C LEU A 75 16.98 10.54 -1.81
N TRP A 76 17.49 11.34 -2.75
CA TRP A 76 18.14 10.86 -3.96
C TRP A 76 19.42 10.04 -3.70
N GLN A 77 20.24 10.49 -2.74
CA GLN A 77 21.45 9.76 -2.33
C GLN A 77 21.09 8.47 -1.59
N VAL A 78 20.10 8.53 -0.69
CA VAL A 78 19.65 7.38 0.10
C VAL A 78 18.91 6.33 -0.74
N ALA A 79 18.23 6.72 -1.82
CA ALA A 79 17.43 5.82 -2.65
C ALA A 79 18.15 4.51 -3.04
N THR A 80 19.40 4.60 -3.48
CA THR A 80 20.18 3.44 -3.91
C THR A 80 20.55 2.55 -2.72
N LEU A 81 20.96 3.14 -1.59
CA LEU A 81 21.28 2.39 -0.37
C LEU A 81 20.02 1.72 0.20
N ALA A 82 18.91 2.44 0.28
CA ALA A 82 17.63 1.93 0.77
C ALA A 82 17.14 0.75 -0.07
N TYR A 83 17.27 0.83 -1.40
CA TYR A 83 16.87 -0.25 -2.31
C TYR A 83 17.68 -1.53 -2.09
N PHE A 84 19.01 -1.45 -2.07
CA PHE A 84 19.84 -2.62 -1.84
C PHE A 84 19.73 -3.18 -0.42
N ALA A 85 19.54 -2.30 0.59
CA ALA A 85 19.23 -2.72 1.94
C ALA A 85 17.88 -3.47 2.00
N GLY A 86 16.85 -2.98 1.30
CA GLY A 86 15.56 -3.63 1.19
C GLY A 86 15.65 -5.00 0.49
N LEU A 87 16.41 -5.10 -0.61
CA LEU A 87 16.69 -6.38 -1.27
C LEU A 87 17.41 -7.35 -0.33
N ALA A 88 18.39 -6.87 0.44
CA ALA A 88 19.08 -7.69 1.42
C ALA A 88 18.11 -8.21 2.49
N LEU A 89 17.19 -7.37 2.98
CA LEU A 89 16.16 -7.81 3.94
C LEU A 89 15.19 -8.85 3.33
N LEU A 90 14.76 -8.65 2.08
CA LEU A 90 13.94 -9.62 1.34
C LEU A 90 14.65 -10.96 1.11
N PHE A 91 15.96 -10.93 0.90
CA PHE A 91 16.77 -12.14 0.80
C PHE A 91 16.94 -12.81 2.18
N LEU A 92 17.23 -12.04 3.22
CA LEU A 92 17.44 -12.54 4.58
C LEU A 92 16.19 -13.25 5.13
N VAL A 93 14.99 -12.76 4.81
CA VAL A 93 13.77 -13.42 5.29
C VAL A 93 13.57 -14.80 4.68
N LEU A 94 14.07 -15.07 3.47
CA LEU A 94 14.03 -16.42 2.89
C LEU A 94 14.84 -17.44 3.72
N ILE A 95 15.85 -16.97 4.46
CA ILE A 95 16.73 -17.81 5.29
C ILE A 95 16.22 -17.86 6.74
N PHE A 96 15.88 -16.71 7.33
CA PHE A 96 15.53 -16.57 8.74
C PHE A 96 14.03 -16.33 8.98
N TYR A 97 13.15 -16.75 8.07
CA TYR A 97 11.70 -16.63 8.27
C TYR A 97 11.24 -17.40 9.51
N SER A 98 10.17 -16.90 10.12
CA SER A 98 9.51 -17.63 11.19
C SER A 98 8.69 -18.80 10.66
N ARG A 99 9.01 -20.02 11.11
CA ARG A 99 8.29 -21.24 10.70
C ARG A 99 6.84 -21.26 11.17
N SER A 100 6.53 -20.63 12.30
CA SER A 100 5.15 -20.56 12.81
C SER A 100 4.27 -19.70 11.91
N TYR A 101 4.75 -18.51 11.54
CA TYR A 101 4.03 -17.62 10.63
C TYR A 101 3.95 -18.19 9.21
N ALA A 102 5.00 -18.87 8.73
CA ALA A 102 4.95 -19.54 7.44
C ALA A 102 3.92 -20.69 7.40
N ALA A 103 3.72 -21.40 8.52
CA ALA A 103 2.68 -22.43 8.62
C ALA A 103 1.27 -21.83 8.67
N SER A 104 1.07 -20.67 9.31
CA SER A 104 -0.26 -20.03 9.44
C SER A 104 -0.68 -19.24 8.20
N THR A 105 0.26 -18.58 7.52
CA THR A 105 -0.01 -17.70 6.36
C THR A 105 0.27 -18.37 5.01
N GLY A 106 1.02 -19.47 5.01
CA GLY A 106 1.50 -20.11 3.77
C GLY A 106 2.64 -19.37 3.05
N ALA A 107 3.10 -18.23 3.59
CA ALA A 107 4.14 -17.39 2.99
C ALA A 107 5.37 -17.20 3.92
N LYS A 108 6.56 -17.15 3.33
CA LYS A 108 7.84 -16.96 4.05
C LYS A 108 8.23 -15.48 4.13
N SER A 109 7.29 -14.64 4.56
CA SER A 109 7.42 -13.18 4.47
C SER A 109 7.79 -12.49 5.80
N TRP A 110 7.81 -13.22 6.92
CA TRP A 110 7.85 -12.61 8.26
C TRP A 110 9.09 -13.00 9.07
N PHE A 111 9.77 -11.99 9.61
CA PHE A 111 10.65 -12.16 10.77
C PHE A 111 9.82 -12.08 12.05
N ALA A 112 10.09 -12.99 13.00
CA ALA A 112 9.46 -12.95 14.31
C ALA A 112 10.51 -13.15 15.41
N ILE A 113 10.62 -12.19 16.33
CA ILE A 113 11.48 -12.26 17.51
C ILE A 113 10.58 -12.01 18.73
N GLY A 114 10.21 -13.09 19.42
CA GLY A 114 9.22 -13.01 20.51
C GLY A 114 7.87 -12.49 20.01
N SER A 115 7.40 -11.38 20.57
CA SER A 115 6.14 -10.72 20.18
C SER A 115 6.29 -9.70 19.06
N PHE A 116 7.51 -9.42 18.61
CA PHE A 116 7.76 -8.46 17.54
C PHE A 116 7.78 -9.17 16.19
N THR A 117 6.95 -8.70 15.26
CA THR A 117 6.91 -9.19 13.88
C THR A 117 7.29 -8.08 12.92
N PHE A 118 8.13 -8.43 11.94
CA PHE A 118 8.60 -7.50 10.94
C PHE A 118 8.51 -8.11 9.54
N GLN A 119 7.81 -7.42 8.64
CA GLN A 119 7.68 -7.82 7.24
C GLN A 119 8.56 -6.92 6.36
N PRO A 120 9.63 -7.45 5.75
CA PRO A 120 10.58 -6.65 4.98
C PRO A 120 9.98 -5.97 3.75
N SER A 121 8.96 -6.57 3.13
CA SER A 121 8.29 -6.01 1.96
C SER A 121 7.68 -4.64 2.24
N GLU A 122 7.23 -4.39 3.48
CA GLU A 122 6.67 -3.11 3.89
C GLU A 122 7.70 -1.97 3.85
N VAL A 123 8.95 -2.27 4.19
CA VAL A 123 10.07 -1.31 4.09
C VAL A 123 10.62 -1.23 2.68
N MET A 124 10.58 -2.34 1.94
CA MET A 124 11.00 -2.37 0.54
C MET A 124 10.14 -1.48 -0.35
N LYS A 125 8.83 -1.34 -0.09
CA LYS A 125 7.91 -0.53 -0.93
C LYS A 125 8.36 0.95 -1.03
N PRO A 126 8.55 1.71 0.08
CA PRO A 126 9.11 3.06 0.00
C PRO A 126 10.50 3.13 -0.64
N ALA A 127 11.38 2.17 -0.34
CA ALA A 127 12.72 2.13 -0.93
C ALA A 127 12.70 1.91 -2.45
N PHE A 128 11.79 1.06 -2.92
CA PHE A 128 11.53 0.81 -4.32
C PHE A 128 10.99 2.05 -5.04
N ILE A 129 10.04 2.75 -4.42
CA ILE A 129 9.49 4.02 -4.95
C ILE A 129 10.61 5.05 -5.14
N LEU A 130 11.48 5.22 -4.13
CA LEU A 130 12.63 6.12 -4.23
C LEU A 130 13.58 5.73 -5.37
N MET A 131 13.89 4.44 -5.50
CA MET A 131 14.79 3.97 -6.56
C MET A 131 14.18 4.14 -7.95
N LEU A 132 12.91 3.78 -8.15
CA LEU A 132 12.24 3.98 -9.43
C LEU A 132 12.14 5.47 -9.78
N GLY A 133 11.82 6.33 -8.80
CA GLY A 133 11.79 7.78 -9.00
C GLY A 133 13.13 8.29 -9.51
N LYS A 134 14.23 7.84 -8.90
CA LYS A 134 15.60 8.17 -9.32
C LYS A 134 15.92 7.69 -10.73
N VAL A 135 15.49 6.48 -11.10
CA VAL A 135 15.71 5.91 -12.45
C VAL A 135 14.94 6.70 -13.50
N ILE A 136 13.69 7.07 -13.24
CA ILE A 136 12.87 7.87 -14.16
C ILE A 136 13.48 9.25 -14.35
N THR A 137 13.80 9.96 -13.26
CA THR A 137 14.40 11.30 -13.35
C THR A 137 15.73 11.28 -14.10
N ASN A 138 16.62 10.32 -13.84
CA ASN A 138 17.89 10.20 -14.58
C ASN A 138 17.67 9.88 -16.06
N HIS A 139 16.66 9.09 -16.40
CA HIS A 139 16.38 8.80 -17.80
C HIS A 139 15.86 10.05 -18.53
N ASN A 140 14.90 10.76 -17.92
CA ASN A 140 14.27 11.92 -18.54
C ASN A 140 15.20 13.14 -18.61
N SER A 141 16.23 13.21 -17.77
CA SER A 141 17.27 14.24 -17.88
C SER A 141 18.29 13.97 -19.00
N GLU A 142 18.54 12.70 -19.33
CA GLU A 142 19.52 12.29 -20.36
C GLU A 142 18.91 12.15 -21.76
N TYR A 143 17.66 11.72 -21.87
CA TYR A 143 17.02 11.37 -23.13
C TYR A 143 15.78 12.22 -23.38
N SER A 144 15.59 12.65 -24.63
CA SER A 144 14.33 13.24 -25.07
C SER A 144 13.28 12.15 -25.32
N HIS A 145 12.01 12.47 -25.07
CA HIS A 145 10.89 11.56 -25.27
C HIS A 145 10.74 11.14 -26.74
N THR A 146 11.15 9.92 -27.03
CA THR A 146 11.02 9.24 -28.32
C THR A 146 10.54 7.82 -28.05
N ILE A 147 9.89 7.18 -29.03
CA ILE A 147 9.41 5.79 -28.86
C ILE A 147 10.54 4.85 -28.39
N LYS A 148 11.76 5.03 -28.90
CA LYS A 148 12.91 4.19 -28.50
C LYS A 148 13.37 4.45 -27.06
N SER A 149 13.47 5.71 -26.65
CA SER A 149 13.85 6.06 -25.27
C SER A 149 12.79 5.58 -24.29
N ASP A 150 11.51 5.71 -24.63
CA ASP A 150 10.40 5.27 -23.79
C ASP A 150 10.42 3.75 -23.56
N PHE A 151 10.67 2.94 -24.60
CA PHE A 151 10.89 1.50 -24.43
C PHE A 151 12.16 1.20 -23.60
N MET A 152 13.22 2.00 -23.74
CA MET A 152 14.41 1.85 -22.91
C MET A 152 14.12 2.19 -21.44
N LEU A 153 13.30 3.21 -21.16
CA LEU A 153 12.85 3.53 -19.81
C LEU A 153 12.04 2.37 -19.22
N ILE A 154 11.05 1.87 -19.94
CA ILE A 154 10.27 0.69 -19.53
C ILE A 154 11.21 -0.48 -19.21
N GLY A 155 12.18 -0.77 -20.10
CA GLY A 155 13.16 -1.83 -19.88
C GLY A 155 14.01 -1.62 -18.61
N LYS A 156 14.48 -0.39 -18.36
CA LYS A 156 15.20 -0.04 -17.12
C LYS A 156 14.32 -0.27 -15.89
N LEU A 157 13.06 0.18 -15.90
CA LEU A 157 12.15 0.01 -14.76
C LEU A 157 11.84 -1.46 -14.47
N PHE A 158 11.61 -2.27 -15.51
CA PHE A 158 11.44 -3.71 -15.35
C PHE A 158 12.69 -4.39 -14.80
N LEU A 159 13.89 -3.99 -15.24
CA LEU A 159 15.15 -4.53 -14.73
C LEU A 159 15.34 -4.25 -13.23
N TRP A 160 14.99 -3.04 -12.76
CA TRP A 160 15.01 -2.73 -11.33
C TRP A 160 13.88 -3.41 -10.55
N THR A 161 12.77 -3.76 -11.19
CA THR A 161 11.64 -4.44 -10.51
C THR A 161 11.85 -5.96 -10.41
N LEU A 162 12.57 -6.55 -11.38
CA LEU A 162 12.72 -8.00 -11.50
C LEU A 162 13.32 -8.68 -10.25
N PRO A 163 14.42 -8.19 -9.62
CA PRO A 163 14.95 -8.80 -8.40
C PRO A 163 13.93 -8.85 -7.26
N VAL A 164 13.15 -7.79 -7.09
CA VAL A 164 12.10 -7.69 -6.07
C VAL A 164 11.03 -8.75 -6.33
N MET A 165 10.54 -8.83 -7.56
CA MET A 165 9.51 -9.78 -7.98
C MET A 165 9.95 -11.23 -7.80
N VAL A 166 11.20 -11.55 -8.15
CA VAL A 166 11.76 -12.90 -7.98
C VAL A 166 11.83 -13.26 -6.49
N LEU A 167 12.33 -12.37 -5.64
CA LEU A 167 12.42 -12.63 -4.19
C LEU A 167 11.04 -12.80 -3.56
N LEU A 168 10.06 -11.97 -3.89
CA LEU A 168 8.70 -12.10 -3.38
C LEU A 168 8.00 -13.37 -3.87
N LYS A 169 8.25 -13.78 -5.12
CA LYS A 169 7.75 -15.05 -5.63
C LYS A 169 8.31 -16.24 -4.85
N LEU A 170 9.59 -16.20 -4.47
CA LEU A 170 10.21 -17.22 -3.60
C LEU A 170 9.63 -17.24 -2.18
N GLN A 171 9.08 -16.12 -1.72
CA GLN A 171 8.35 -16.03 -0.45
C GLN A 171 6.90 -16.56 -0.55
N ASN A 172 6.40 -16.80 -1.77
CA ASN A 172 4.98 -17.09 -2.07
C ASN A 172 4.01 -15.96 -1.66
N ASP A 173 4.46 -14.71 -1.72
CA ASP A 173 3.66 -13.53 -1.32
C ASP A 173 3.08 -12.82 -2.55
N PHE A 174 1.98 -13.37 -3.09
CA PHE A 174 1.37 -12.87 -4.32
C PHE A 174 0.68 -11.52 -4.15
N GLY A 175 0.01 -11.28 -3.01
CA GLY A 175 -0.64 -9.99 -2.74
C GLY A 175 0.36 -8.84 -2.78
N THR A 176 1.50 -9.00 -2.11
CA THR A 176 2.57 -8.00 -2.12
C THR A 176 3.13 -7.76 -3.53
N ILE A 177 3.29 -8.81 -4.36
CA ILE A 177 3.72 -8.67 -5.76
C ILE A 177 2.81 -7.71 -6.54
N LEU A 178 1.48 -7.83 -6.35
CA LEU A 178 0.52 -6.97 -7.03
C LEU A 178 0.70 -5.49 -6.62
N VAL A 179 1.06 -5.22 -5.36
CA VAL A 179 1.36 -3.86 -4.90
C VAL A 179 2.56 -3.28 -5.64
N PHE A 180 3.65 -4.04 -5.76
CA PHE A 180 4.85 -3.59 -6.50
C PHE A 180 4.55 -3.35 -7.98
N VAL A 181 3.71 -4.18 -8.59
CA VAL A 181 3.24 -3.99 -9.97
C VAL A 181 2.37 -2.73 -10.10
N ALA A 182 1.50 -2.47 -9.12
CA ALA A 182 0.67 -1.26 -9.12
C ALA A 182 1.50 0.02 -8.95
N ILE A 183 2.52 -0.01 -8.08
CA ILE A 183 3.50 1.07 -7.94
C ILE A 183 4.22 1.29 -9.28
N LEU A 184 4.77 0.23 -9.88
CA LEU A 184 5.47 0.30 -11.16
C LEU A 184 4.57 0.89 -12.26
N GLY A 185 3.35 0.35 -12.41
CA GLY A 185 2.40 0.82 -13.41
C GLY A 185 2.02 2.29 -13.21
N GLY A 186 1.76 2.69 -11.97
CA GLY A 186 1.49 4.06 -11.60
C GLY A 186 2.62 5.04 -11.93
N MET A 187 3.86 4.65 -11.64
CA MET A 187 5.03 5.47 -11.96
C MET A 187 5.30 5.53 -13.47
N ILE A 188 5.08 4.43 -14.21
CA ILE A 188 5.12 4.40 -15.68
C ILE A 188 4.11 5.38 -16.28
N LEU A 189 2.88 5.42 -15.76
CA LEU A 189 1.83 6.32 -16.25
C LEU A 189 2.22 7.81 -16.17
N VAL A 190 2.95 8.20 -15.12
CA VAL A 190 3.34 9.60 -14.89
C VAL A 190 4.74 9.92 -15.45
N SER A 191 5.49 8.90 -15.90
CA SER A 191 6.89 9.05 -16.36
C SER A 191 7.10 9.82 -17.67
N GLY A 192 6.02 10.24 -18.35
CA GLY A 192 6.09 10.99 -19.62
C GLY A 192 6.17 10.13 -20.87
N ILE A 193 5.92 8.82 -20.77
CA ILE A 193 5.89 7.89 -21.90
C ILE A 193 4.71 8.18 -22.82
N ASP A 194 4.90 8.02 -24.13
CA ASP A 194 3.86 8.20 -25.14
C ASP A 194 2.60 7.37 -24.83
N TRP A 195 1.43 8.03 -24.85
CA TRP A 195 0.13 7.42 -24.52
C TRP A 195 -0.21 6.20 -25.39
N ARG A 196 0.31 6.10 -26.62
CA ARG A 196 0.10 4.95 -27.50
C ARG A 196 0.77 3.70 -26.94
N ILE A 197 1.98 3.83 -26.37
CA ILE A 197 2.71 2.72 -25.74
C ILE A 197 1.95 2.26 -24.49
N LEU A 198 1.48 3.21 -23.67
CA LEU A 198 0.68 2.93 -22.48
C LEU A 198 -0.62 2.20 -22.83
N LEU A 199 -1.34 2.66 -23.85
CA LEU A 199 -2.58 2.05 -24.31
C LEU A 199 -2.36 0.62 -24.82
N VAL A 200 -1.32 0.39 -25.64
CA VAL A 200 -0.96 -0.95 -26.11
C VAL A 200 -0.58 -1.85 -24.93
N GLY A 201 0.21 -1.35 -23.97
CA GLY A 201 0.56 -2.08 -22.76
C GLY A 201 -0.67 -2.47 -21.93
N PHE A 202 -1.60 -1.55 -21.72
CA PHE A 202 -2.86 -1.82 -21.02
C PHE A 202 -3.71 -2.87 -21.74
N LEU A 203 -3.84 -2.79 -23.07
CA LEU A 203 -4.56 -3.78 -23.86
C LEU A 203 -3.91 -5.16 -23.76
N ILE A 204 -2.58 -5.25 -23.81
CA ILE A 204 -1.86 -6.52 -23.63
C ILE A 204 -2.15 -7.10 -22.25
N VAL A 205 -2.06 -6.31 -21.17
CA VAL A 205 -2.36 -6.76 -19.82
C VAL A 205 -3.82 -7.21 -19.69
N ALA A 206 -4.77 -6.48 -20.28
CA ALA A 206 -6.18 -6.84 -20.26
C ALA A 206 -6.46 -8.15 -21.02
N VAL A 207 -5.85 -8.34 -22.20
CA VAL A 207 -5.98 -9.57 -22.99
C VAL A 207 -5.33 -10.75 -22.26
N VAL A 208 -4.13 -10.59 -21.70
CA VAL A 208 -3.43 -11.64 -20.95
C VAL A 208 -4.21 -12.00 -19.67
N GLY A 209 -4.68 -11.02 -18.92
CA GLY A 209 -5.49 -11.24 -17.73
C GLY A 209 -6.83 -11.91 -18.05
N GLY A 210 -7.52 -11.44 -19.08
CA GLY A 210 -8.78 -12.02 -19.54
C GLY A 210 -8.62 -13.45 -20.05
N THR A 211 -7.57 -13.74 -20.83
CA THR A 211 -7.26 -15.10 -21.30
C THR A 211 -6.87 -16.02 -20.14
N ALA A 212 -6.09 -15.55 -19.16
CA ALA A 212 -5.78 -16.32 -17.96
C ALA A 212 -7.03 -16.67 -17.14
N LEU A 213 -7.96 -15.72 -16.97
CA LEU A 213 -9.23 -15.96 -16.30
C LEU A 213 -10.13 -16.93 -17.07
N LEU A 214 -10.21 -16.80 -18.40
CA LEU A 214 -10.91 -17.76 -19.25
C LEU A 214 -10.34 -19.16 -19.10
N PHE A 215 -9.01 -19.30 -19.10
CA PHE A 215 -8.38 -20.61 -18.93
C PHE A 215 -8.62 -21.17 -17.53
N ALA A 216 -8.57 -20.34 -16.49
CA ALA A 216 -8.81 -20.79 -15.13
C ALA A 216 -10.28 -21.17 -14.86
N THR A 217 -11.23 -20.69 -15.65
CA THR A 217 -12.67 -20.93 -15.45
C THR A 217 -13.27 -21.99 -16.38
N THR A 218 -12.55 -22.44 -17.41
CA THR A 218 -13.00 -23.45 -18.37
C THR A 218 -12.27 -24.78 -18.16
N ASP A 219 -12.96 -25.91 -18.31
CA ASP A 219 -12.39 -27.25 -18.05
C ASP A 219 -11.17 -27.57 -18.95
N TRP A 220 -11.28 -27.19 -20.22
CA TRP A 220 -10.19 -27.27 -21.19
C TRP A 220 -8.98 -26.43 -20.73
N GLY A 221 -9.22 -25.23 -20.23
CA GLY A 221 -8.18 -24.28 -19.89
C GLY A 221 -7.47 -24.68 -18.60
N ARG A 222 -8.20 -25.26 -17.65
CA ARG A 222 -7.66 -25.86 -16.44
C ARG A 222 -6.72 -27.01 -16.75
N THR A 223 -7.07 -27.83 -17.73
CA THR A 223 -6.20 -28.93 -18.18
C THR A 223 -4.88 -28.39 -18.71
N ILE A 224 -4.93 -27.37 -19.57
CA ILE A 224 -3.74 -26.70 -20.10
C ILE A 224 -2.91 -26.09 -18.96
N LEU A 225 -3.53 -25.30 -18.09
CA LEU A 225 -2.87 -24.66 -16.95
C LEU A 225 -2.25 -25.69 -15.99
N GLY A 226 -2.92 -26.82 -15.77
CA GLY A 226 -2.39 -27.93 -14.98
C GLY A 226 -1.09 -28.50 -15.55
N HIS A 227 -0.98 -28.63 -16.88
CA HIS A 227 0.27 -29.03 -17.54
C HIS A 227 1.39 -27.99 -17.40
N PHE A 228 1.04 -26.70 -17.29
CA PHE A 228 1.99 -25.62 -17.01
C PHE A 228 2.30 -25.43 -15.51
N GLY A 229 1.85 -26.37 -14.65
CA GLY A 229 2.18 -26.39 -13.22
C GLY A 229 1.25 -25.57 -12.34
N PHE A 230 0.07 -25.17 -12.83
CA PHE A 230 -0.97 -24.55 -12.02
C PHE A 230 -1.55 -25.58 -11.04
N ARG A 231 -1.48 -25.27 -9.75
CA ARG A 231 -1.80 -26.21 -8.67
C ARG A 231 -3.30 -26.18 -8.35
N SER A 232 -3.81 -27.29 -7.81
CA SER A 232 -5.23 -27.43 -7.43
C SER A 232 -5.72 -26.32 -6.50
N TYR A 233 -4.93 -25.92 -5.51
CA TYR A 233 -5.29 -24.82 -4.59
C TYR A 233 -5.46 -23.46 -5.28
N GLN A 234 -4.77 -23.24 -6.41
CA GLN A 234 -4.88 -21.98 -7.16
C GLN A 234 -6.20 -21.93 -7.92
N PHE A 235 -6.66 -23.05 -8.48
CA PHE A 235 -8.00 -23.15 -9.03
C PHE A 235 -9.07 -23.00 -7.95
N ALA A 236 -8.86 -23.63 -6.78
CA ALA A 236 -9.79 -23.51 -5.65
C ALA A 236 -10.00 -22.05 -5.19
N ARG A 237 -8.94 -21.22 -5.19
CA ARG A 237 -9.07 -19.78 -4.88
C ARG A 237 -9.93 -19.01 -5.90
N ILE A 238 -9.84 -19.38 -7.18
CA ILE A 238 -10.62 -18.74 -8.25
C ILE A 238 -12.07 -19.19 -8.16
N ASP A 239 -12.31 -20.47 -7.88
CA ASP A 239 -13.65 -21.02 -7.68
C ASP A 239 -14.33 -20.42 -6.45
N SER A 240 -13.62 -20.34 -5.32
CA SER A 240 -14.13 -19.74 -4.08
C SER A 240 -14.38 -18.24 -4.20
N TRP A 241 -13.67 -17.53 -5.09
CA TRP A 241 -13.96 -16.14 -5.41
C TRP A 241 -15.19 -16.00 -6.31
N ARG A 242 -15.34 -16.86 -7.32
CA ARG A 242 -16.46 -16.82 -8.27
C ARG A 242 -17.79 -17.19 -7.64
N ASP A 243 -17.79 -18.23 -6.80
CA ASP A 243 -18.96 -18.66 -6.04
C ASP A 243 -18.58 -18.98 -4.58
N PRO A 244 -18.44 -17.94 -3.73
CA PRO A 244 -18.13 -18.13 -2.31
C PRO A 244 -19.20 -18.90 -1.55
N SER A 245 -20.43 -19.01 -2.09
CA SER A 245 -21.55 -19.68 -1.43
C SER A 245 -21.50 -21.20 -1.60
N ALA A 246 -20.85 -21.70 -2.65
CA ALA A 246 -20.74 -23.12 -2.97
C ALA A 246 -19.76 -23.88 -2.08
N ASP A 247 -18.73 -23.21 -1.53
CA ASP A 247 -17.75 -23.82 -0.64
C ASP A 247 -17.67 -23.07 0.70
N THR A 248 -18.41 -23.58 1.68
CA THR A 248 -18.39 -23.07 3.06
C THR A 248 -17.23 -23.64 3.89
N SER A 249 -16.32 -24.40 3.29
CA SER A 249 -15.12 -24.95 3.94
C SER A 249 -13.85 -24.28 3.43
N GLU A 250 -12.90 -24.01 4.33
CA GLU A 250 -11.56 -23.47 4.04
C GLU A 250 -11.51 -22.09 3.35
N ASN A 251 -11.38 -22.02 2.01
CA ASN A 251 -11.01 -20.79 1.29
C ASN A 251 -12.21 -19.87 1.03
N GLY A 252 -13.37 -20.43 0.68
CA GLY A 252 -14.60 -19.66 0.46
C GLY A 252 -15.23 -19.16 1.76
N TYR A 253 -14.99 -19.87 2.88
CA TYR A 253 -15.54 -19.54 4.19
C TYR A 253 -15.21 -18.11 4.62
N GLN A 254 -13.95 -17.70 4.54
CA GLN A 254 -13.52 -16.37 4.99
C GLN A 254 -14.19 -15.26 4.18
N ILE A 255 -14.20 -15.40 2.85
CA ILE A 255 -14.83 -14.44 1.93
C ILE A 255 -16.34 -14.38 2.18
N TRP A 256 -16.99 -15.54 2.30
CA TRP A 256 -18.44 -15.63 2.49
C TRP A 256 -18.89 -15.06 3.84
N GLN A 257 -18.15 -15.31 4.92
CA GLN A 257 -18.43 -14.69 6.20
C GLN A 257 -18.22 -13.18 6.16
N ASN A 258 -17.19 -12.72 5.45
CA ASN A 258 -16.93 -11.29 5.30
C ASN A 258 -18.09 -10.57 4.61
N MET A 259 -18.61 -11.15 3.51
CA MET A 259 -19.77 -10.64 2.80
C MET A 259 -21.03 -10.64 3.67
N LYS A 260 -21.26 -11.72 4.45
CA LYS A 260 -22.39 -11.78 5.40
C LYS A 260 -22.28 -10.73 6.51
N ALA A 261 -21.09 -10.50 7.05
CA ALA A 261 -20.86 -9.48 8.07
C ALA A 261 -21.21 -8.08 7.53
N ILE A 262 -20.68 -7.70 6.36
CA ILE A 262 -20.98 -6.43 5.69
C ILE A 262 -22.49 -6.33 5.38
N GLY A 263 -23.07 -7.35 4.77
CA GLY A 263 -24.49 -7.36 4.41
C GLY A 263 -25.42 -7.25 5.61
N SER A 264 -25.02 -7.78 6.76
CA SER A 264 -25.79 -7.71 7.99
C SER A 264 -25.87 -6.30 8.60
N GLY A 265 -24.93 -5.42 8.25
CA GLY A 265 -24.92 -4.02 8.68
C GLY A 265 -26.00 -3.15 8.03
N GLN A 266 -26.61 -3.58 6.92
CA GLN A 266 -27.65 -2.80 6.22
C GLN A 266 -27.20 -1.33 5.95
N LEU A 267 -28.12 -0.37 5.99
CA LEU A 267 -27.82 1.04 5.70
C LEU A 267 -27.03 1.74 6.83
N PHE A 268 -27.44 1.55 8.08
CA PHE A 268 -26.95 2.33 9.24
C PHE A 268 -26.02 1.56 10.18
N GLY A 269 -25.82 0.26 9.93
CA GLY A 269 -25.07 -0.61 10.82
C GLY A 269 -25.92 -1.18 11.95
N LYS A 270 -25.33 -2.09 12.70
CA LYS A 270 -25.95 -2.67 13.91
C LYS A 270 -25.64 -1.91 15.18
N GLY A 271 -24.75 -0.93 15.12
CA GLY A 271 -24.25 -0.19 16.27
C GLY A 271 -22.82 -0.58 16.66
N PHE A 272 -22.17 0.29 17.42
CA PHE A 272 -20.80 0.07 17.89
C PHE A 272 -20.73 -1.15 18.82
N ASN A 273 -19.65 -1.91 18.71
CA ASN A 273 -19.38 -3.10 19.51
C ASN A 273 -20.34 -4.28 19.29
N VAL A 274 -20.91 -4.37 18.09
CA VAL A 274 -21.72 -5.51 17.66
C VAL A 274 -20.93 -6.34 16.66
N SER A 275 -20.83 -7.65 16.88
CA SER A 275 -20.17 -8.58 15.95
C SER A 275 -20.98 -9.87 15.94
N ASN A 276 -21.98 -9.99 15.07
CA ASN A 276 -22.86 -11.16 15.09
C ASN A 276 -22.36 -12.27 14.16
N VAL A 277 -21.61 -11.89 13.13
CA VAL A 277 -20.98 -12.83 12.21
C VAL A 277 -19.55 -13.03 12.68
N TYR A 278 -19.03 -14.24 12.64
CA TYR A 278 -17.61 -14.50 12.88
C TYR A 278 -16.84 -14.46 11.56
N VAL A 279 -15.74 -13.68 11.47
CA VAL A 279 -14.87 -13.63 10.27
C VAL A 279 -13.44 -13.89 10.69
N PRO A 280 -12.73 -14.87 10.10
CA PRO A 280 -11.33 -15.11 10.37
C PRO A 280 -10.43 -13.91 9.99
N VAL A 281 -9.42 -13.63 10.82
CA VAL A 281 -8.41 -12.58 10.60
C VAL A 281 -9.05 -11.21 10.35
N ARG A 282 -10.13 -10.91 11.09
CA ARG A 282 -10.93 -9.69 10.93
C ARG A 282 -10.17 -8.44 11.33
N GLU A 283 -9.30 -8.54 12.32
CA GLU A 283 -8.51 -7.43 12.84
C GLU A 283 -7.46 -6.92 11.85
N SER A 284 -7.03 -7.75 10.89
CA SER A 284 -6.04 -7.40 9.88
C SER A 284 -6.67 -7.31 8.48
N ASP A 285 -6.77 -8.41 7.76
CA ASP A 285 -7.14 -8.43 6.34
C ASP A 285 -8.61 -8.08 6.07
N MET A 286 -9.49 -8.37 7.04
CA MET A 286 -10.95 -8.24 6.88
C MET A 286 -11.56 -7.11 7.72
N ILE A 287 -10.77 -6.10 8.10
CA ILE A 287 -11.20 -5.03 9.00
C ILE A 287 -12.36 -4.20 8.43
N PHE A 288 -12.46 -4.11 7.10
CA PHE A 288 -13.56 -3.40 6.43
C PHE A 288 -14.93 -4.03 6.77
N SER A 289 -15.00 -5.34 7.06
CA SER A 289 -16.25 -5.96 7.50
C SER A 289 -16.72 -5.50 8.88
N VAL A 290 -15.82 -5.13 9.78
CA VAL A 290 -16.19 -4.51 11.08
C VAL A 290 -16.88 -3.18 10.83
N VAL A 291 -16.31 -2.38 9.93
CA VAL A 291 -16.88 -1.07 9.58
C VAL A 291 -18.25 -1.24 8.94
N GLY A 292 -18.37 -2.19 8.00
CA GLY A 292 -19.62 -2.52 7.34
C GLY A 292 -20.69 -3.05 8.32
N GLU A 293 -20.33 -3.94 9.24
CA GLU A 293 -21.27 -4.51 10.21
C GLU A 293 -21.74 -3.46 11.25
N ASN A 294 -20.82 -2.67 11.79
CA ASN A 294 -21.12 -1.72 12.87
C ASN A 294 -21.79 -0.44 12.39
N PHE A 295 -21.34 0.10 11.26
CA PHE A 295 -21.72 1.42 10.76
C PHE A 295 -22.46 1.37 9.41
N GLY A 296 -22.64 0.17 8.85
CA GLY A 296 -23.44 -0.06 7.66
C GLY A 296 -22.84 0.53 6.39
N PHE A 297 -23.70 0.68 5.40
CA PHE A 297 -23.37 1.34 4.14
C PHE A 297 -22.87 2.78 4.34
N VAL A 298 -23.52 3.56 5.21
CA VAL A 298 -23.14 4.96 5.45
C VAL A 298 -21.72 5.08 6.01
N GLY A 299 -21.38 4.30 7.03
CA GLY A 299 -20.02 4.30 7.59
C GLY A 299 -18.97 3.84 6.58
N SER A 300 -19.30 2.84 5.77
CA SER A 300 -18.43 2.36 4.68
C SER A 300 -18.18 3.46 3.64
N CYS A 301 -19.20 4.22 3.26
CA CYS A 301 -19.06 5.37 2.34
C CYS A 301 -18.21 6.50 2.93
N ILE A 302 -18.41 6.83 4.22
CA ILE A 302 -17.59 7.84 4.92
C ILE A 302 -16.12 7.41 4.91
N LEU A 303 -15.85 6.13 5.18
CA LEU A 303 -14.49 5.62 5.16
C LEU A 303 -13.84 5.74 3.78
N ILE A 304 -14.54 5.33 2.72
CA ILE A 304 -14.07 5.47 1.33
C ILE A 304 -13.82 6.94 0.99
N LEU A 305 -14.71 7.84 1.43
CA LEU A 305 -14.57 9.27 1.21
C LEU A 305 -13.35 9.87 1.94
N LEU A 306 -13.00 9.37 3.13
CA LEU A 306 -11.78 9.77 3.83
C LEU A 306 -10.51 9.32 3.09
N TYR A 307 -10.49 8.11 2.52
CA TYR A 307 -9.38 7.70 1.66
C TYR A 307 -9.30 8.52 0.38
N PHE A 308 -10.44 8.83 -0.24
CA PHE A 308 -10.49 9.72 -1.40
C PHE A 308 -9.93 11.10 -1.06
N LEU A 309 -10.32 11.68 0.09
CA LEU A 309 -9.81 12.97 0.56
C LEU A 309 -8.30 12.93 0.79
N LEU A 310 -7.78 11.87 1.43
CA LEU A 310 -6.35 11.67 1.64
C LEU A 310 -5.60 11.63 0.30
N ILE A 311 -6.04 10.78 -0.63
CA ILE A 311 -5.42 10.63 -1.95
C ILE A 311 -5.50 11.94 -2.73
N TYR A 312 -6.64 12.63 -2.69
CA TYR A 312 -6.82 13.92 -3.34
C TYR A 312 -5.82 14.97 -2.83
N GLN A 313 -5.64 15.08 -1.51
CA GLN A 313 -4.66 15.99 -0.91
C GLN A 313 -3.23 15.65 -1.33
N MET A 314 -2.86 14.37 -1.36
CA MET A 314 -1.54 13.92 -1.82
C MET A 314 -1.31 14.28 -3.30
N VAL A 315 -2.32 14.11 -4.15
CA VAL A 315 -2.28 14.50 -5.56
C VAL A 315 -2.10 16.01 -5.71
N GLN A 316 -2.82 16.82 -4.92
CA GLN A 316 -2.64 18.28 -4.93
C GLN A 316 -1.21 18.68 -4.57
N VAL A 317 -0.64 18.11 -3.49
CA VAL A 317 0.76 18.35 -3.11
C VAL A 317 1.74 17.97 -4.22
N THR A 318 1.41 16.93 -5.00
CA THR A 318 2.22 16.49 -6.15
C THR A 318 2.19 17.51 -7.29
N PHE A 319 1.03 18.12 -7.58
CA PHE A 319 0.93 19.14 -8.64
C PHE A 319 1.59 20.46 -8.27
N ASP A 320 1.70 20.76 -6.98
CA ASP A 320 2.35 21.99 -6.51
C ASP A 320 3.89 21.91 -6.57
N THR A 321 4.48 20.72 -6.64
CA THR A 321 5.94 20.57 -6.64
C THR A 321 6.58 20.89 -8.00
N LYS A 322 7.77 21.48 -7.96
CA LYS A 322 8.62 21.72 -9.15
C LYS A 322 9.70 20.66 -9.35
N ASN A 323 9.91 19.80 -8.35
CA ASN A 323 10.96 18.78 -8.40
C ASN A 323 10.39 17.47 -8.96
N GLU A 324 10.88 17.07 -10.14
CA GLU A 324 10.43 15.88 -10.87
C GLU A 324 10.64 14.59 -10.07
N PHE A 325 11.78 14.43 -9.40
CA PHE A 325 12.06 13.26 -8.55
C PHE A 325 11.00 13.11 -7.45
N TYR A 326 10.69 14.21 -6.76
CA TYR A 326 9.62 14.23 -5.77
C TYR A 326 8.25 13.91 -6.38
N ALA A 327 7.92 14.42 -7.56
CA ALA A 327 6.65 14.11 -8.22
C ALA A 327 6.49 12.61 -8.49
N TYR A 328 7.56 11.94 -8.95
CA TYR A 328 7.55 10.49 -9.17
C TYR A 328 7.46 9.71 -7.85
N VAL A 329 8.20 10.10 -6.82
CA VAL A 329 8.13 9.48 -5.49
C VAL A 329 6.72 9.59 -4.91
N SER A 330 6.12 10.78 -4.99
CA SER A 330 4.77 11.02 -4.51
C SER A 330 3.74 10.14 -5.23
N THR A 331 3.85 10.07 -6.57
CA THR A 331 3.00 9.21 -7.40
C THR A 331 3.12 7.74 -6.98
N GLY A 332 4.34 7.25 -6.73
CA GLY A 332 4.55 5.88 -6.26
C GLY A 332 3.88 5.60 -4.91
N VAL A 333 3.94 6.55 -3.96
CA VAL A 333 3.26 6.43 -2.66
C VAL A 333 1.74 6.46 -2.81
N ILE A 334 1.20 7.38 -3.63
CA ILE A 334 -0.23 7.46 -3.91
C ILE A 334 -0.73 6.14 -4.50
N MET A 335 -0.01 5.58 -5.45
CA MET A 335 -0.37 4.34 -6.13
C MET A 335 -0.28 3.12 -5.21
N MET A 336 0.69 3.11 -4.27
CA MET A 336 0.75 2.10 -3.21
C MET A 336 -0.50 2.14 -2.33
N ILE A 337 -0.87 3.32 -1.80
CA ILE A 337 -2.03 3.48 -0.90
C ILE A 337 -3.32 3.16 -1.66
N LEU A 338 -3.50 3.72 -2.86
CA LEU A 338 -4.66 3.51 -3.71
C LEU A 338 -4.86 2.02 -3.98
N PHE A 339 -3.79 1.31 -4.34
CA PHE A 339 -3.89 -0.12 -4.61
C PHE A 339 -4.25 -0.93 -3.37
N HIS A 340 -3.63 -0.68 -2.20
CA HIS A 340 -4.01 -1.36 -0.96
C HIS A 340 -5.50 -1.12 -0.60
N VAL A 341 -5.99 0.11 -0.75
CA VAL A 341 -7.39 0.46 -0.46
C VAL A 341 -8.33 -0.25 -1.44
N PHE A 342 -8.03 -0.17 -2.74
CA PHE A 342 -8.81 -0.83 -3.77
C PHE A 342 -8.85 -2.35 -3.59
N GLU A 343 -7.70 -2.95 -3.28
CA GLU A 343 -7.55 -4.40 -3.09
C GLU A 343 -8.33 -4.87 -1.86
N ASN A 344 -8.06 -4.28 -0.68
CA ASN A 344 -8.68 -4.69 0.57
C ASN A 344 -10.22 -4.49 0.58
N ILE A 345 -10.71 -3.35 0.09
CA ILE A 345 -12.15 -3.11 0.00
C ILE A 345 -12.76 -3.99 -1.11
N GLY A 346 -12.07 -4.12 -2.24
CA GLY A 346 -12.51 -4.94 -3.37
C GLY A 346 -12.67 -6.41 -3.01
N MET A 347 -11.69 -7.02 -2.32
CA MET A 347 -11.82 -8.38 -1.81
C MET A 347 -12.94 -8.48 -0.76
N SER A 348 -13.13 -7.44 0.05
CA SER A 348 -14.14 -7.45 1.10
C SER A 348 -15.58 -7.53 0.56
N VAL A 349 -15.86 -6.84 -0.55
CA VAL A 349 -17.18 -6.85 -1.22
C VAL A 349 -17.30 -7.94 -2.30
N GLY A 350 -16.27 -8.77 -2.48
CA GLY A 350 -16.25 -9.86 -3.46
C GLY A 350 -15.89 -9.46 -4.89
N LEU A 351 -15.43 -8.22 -5.13
CA LEU A 351 -15.00 -7.73 -6.44
C LEU A 351 -13.65 -8.34 -6.86
N LEU A 352 -12.76 -8.57 -5.90
CA LEU A 352 -11.41 -9.13 -6.12
C LEU A 352 -11.21 -10.43 -5.33
N PRO A 353 -10.29 -11.30 -5.77
CA PRO A 353 -9.93 -12.51 -5.02
C PRO A 353 -9.18 -12.18 -3.72
N LEU A 354 -9.25 -13.09 -2.75
CA LEU A 354 -8.58 -12.97 -1.46
C LEU A 354 -7.04 -12.92 -1.60
N THR A 355 -6.45 -11.84 -1.12
CA THR A 355 -5.03 -11.50 -1.34
C THR A 355 -4.25 -11.22 -0.05
N GLY A 356 -4.94 -10.84 1.03
CA GLY A 356 -4.36 -10.70 2.38
C GLY A 356 -3.57 -9.41 2.59
N ILE A 357 -3.94 -8.33 1.90
CA ILE A 357 -3.29 -7.02 2.06
C ILE A 357 -4.07 -6.21 3.10
N PRO A 358 -3.39 -5.63 4.10
CA PRO A 358 -4.03 -4.81 5.12
C PRO A 358 -4.49 -3.46 4.56
N LEU A 359 -5.62 -2.98 5.07
CA LEU A 359 -6.15 -1.65 4.77
C LEU A 359 -5.27 -0.57 5.43
N PRO A 360 -4.71 0.39 4.67
CA PRO A 360 -3.73 1.36 5.18
C PRO A 360 -4.28 2.19 6.34
N PHE A 361 -3.53 2.34 7.43
CA PHE A 361 -3.93 3.13 8.61
C PHE A 361 -5.18 2.64 9.36
N ILE A 362 -5.71 1.45 9.07
CA ILE A 362 -6.89 0.92 9.77
C ILE A 362 -6.63 -0.48 10.28
N SER A 363 -6.16 -1.38 9.42
CA SER A 363 -5.87 -2.76 9.77
C SER A 363 -4.79 -2.86 10.84
N GLN A 364 -4.91 -3.89 11.70
CA GLN A 364 -3.88 -4.24 12.65
C GLN A 364 -2.63 -4.74 11.91
N GLY A 365 -1.49 -4.11 12.17
CA GLY A 365 -0.23 -4.48 11.54
C GLY A 365 0.83 -3.41 11.69
N GLY A 366 1.81 -3.64 12.57
CA GLY A 366 2.88 -2.69 12.85
C GLY A 366 3.73 -2.37 11.61
N SER A 367 4.23 -3.41 10.92
CA SER A 367 5.08 -3.22 9.73
C SER A 367 4.36 -2.50 8.60
N ALA A 368 3.11 -2.88 8.32
CA ALA A 368 2.32 -2.24 7.28
C ALA A 368 1.99 -0.77 7.62
N LEU A 369 1.67 -0.49 8.88
CA LEU A 369 1.50 0.88 9.34
C LEU A 369 2.78 1.69 9.16
N LEU A 370 3.94 1.13 9.53
CA LEU A 370 5.23 1.81 9.36
C LEU A 370 5.56 2.09 7.90
N GLY A 371 5.36 1.12 6.99
CA GLY A 371 5.59 1.32 5.55
C GLY A 371 4.72 2.45 4.99
N ASN A 372 3.44 2.48 5.36
CA ASN A 372 2.53 3.57 4.97
C ASN A 372 2.93 4.92 5.59
N MET A 373 3.37 4.93 6.85
CA MET A 373 3.83 6.16 7.54
C MET A 373 5.14 6.71 6.95
N ILE A 374 6.06 5.86 6.50
CA ILE A 374 7.22 6.30 5.71
C ILE A 374 6.73 6.98 4.42
N GLY A 375 5.76 6.39 3.74
CA GLY A 375 5.12 6.99 2.56
C GLY A 375 4.54 8.39 2.84
N ILE A 376 3.78 8.55 3.92
CA ILE A 376 3.27 9.87 4.35
C ILE A 376 4.42 10.84 4.66
N GLY A 377 5.48 10.36 5.34
CA GLY A 377 6.68 11.15 5.61
C GLY A 377 7.35 11.69 4.34
N LEU A 378 7.44 10.87 3.27
CA LEU A 378 8.00 11.29 1.99
C LEU A 378 7.17 12.41 1.33
N ILE A 379 5.84 12.30 1.39
CA ILE A 379 4.91 13.30 0.85
C ILE A 379 5.00 14.61 1.65
N MET A 380 5.06 14.50 2.98
CA MET A 380 5.21 15.66 3.85
C MET A 380 6.56 16.35 3.67
N SER A 381 7.64 15.59 3.40
CA SER A 381 8.95 16.17 3.10
C SER A 381 8.89 17.09 1.88
N MET A 382 8.21 16.66 0.81
CA MET A 382 8.04 17.44 -0.41
C MET A 382 7.43 18.81 -0.10
N ARG A 383 6.33 18.84 0.65
CA ARG A 383 5.65 20.10 1.00
C ARG A 383 6.49 20.96 1.95
N PHE A 384 7.18 20.33 2.90
CA PHE A 384 8.01 21.04 3.89
C PHE A 384 9.16 21.81 3.22
N HIS A 385 9.80 21.20 2.22
CA HIS A 385 10.93 21.78 1.50
C HIS A 385 10.51 22.66 0.31
N HIS A 386 9.26 22.57 -0.18
CA HIS A 386 8.76 23.35 -1.32
C HIS A 386 8.99 24.87 -1.21
N LYS A 387 8.78 25.46 -0.02
CA LYS A 387 8.98 26.91 0.18
C LYS A 387 10.46 27.32 0.28
N SER A 388 11.36 26.44 0.72
CA SER A 388 12.77 26.80 0.91
C SER A 388 13.42 27.19 -0.43
N TYR A 389 13.14 26.42 -1.49
CA TYR A 389 13.65 26.69 -2.84
C TYR A 389 13.09 27.98 -3.46
N MET A 390 11.90 28.44 -3.02
CA MET A 390 11.30 29.68 -3.53
C MET A 390 12.03 30.92 -3.01
N PHE A 391 12.53 30.88 -1.78
CA PHE A 391 13.23 32.01 -1.15
C PHE A 391 14.74 32.02 -1.45
N GLU A 392 15.34 30.88 -1.76
CA GLU A 392 16.77 30.79 -2.10
C GLU A 392 17.10 31.44 -3.48
N ASN A 393 16.17 31.35 -4.43
CA ASN A 393 16.26 32.02 -5.73
C ASN A 393 16.03 33.55 -5.67
N GLY A 394 15.60 34.08 -4.52
CA GLY A 394 15.36 35.52 -4.33
C GLY A 394 16.59 36.34 -3.97
N THR A 395 17.72 35.69 -3.60
CA THR A 395 18.91 36.37 -3.06
C THR A 395 20.14 36.40 -3.96
N PHE A 396 20.07 35.86 -5.20
CA PHE A 396 21.17 35.94 -6.17
C PHE A 396 20.82 36.81 -7.39
N LYS A 397 20.52 38.08 -7.12
CA LYS A 397 20.58 39.15 -8.13
C LYS A 397 21.03 40.46 -7.49
N GLN A 398 22.25 40.47 -6.96
CA GLN A 398 23.05 41.68 -6.73
C GLN A 398 24.46 41.29 -6.30
N ARG A 399 25.34 41.13 -7.29
CA ARG A 399 26.69 41.70 -7.32
C ARG A 399 27.28 41.53 -8.71
#